data_AF-A0A839Q6H2-F1
#
_entry.id   AF-A0A839Q6H2-F1
#
_cell.length_a   1.000
_cell.length_b   1.000
_cell.length_c   1.000
_cell.angle_alpha   90.00
_cell.angle_beta   90.00
_cell.angle_gamma   90.00
#
_symmetry.space_group_name_H-M   'P 1'
#
loop_
_entity.id
_entity.type
_entity.pdbx_description
1 polymer ?
#
loop_
_entity_poly.entity_id
_entity_poly.type
_entity_poly.pdbx_seq_one_letter_code
_entity_poly.pdbx_strand_id
1 'polypeptide(L)'
;MGAGGLVLLVLGVLVGGVMVWKPRALWWAFESWKFRNPEANEPSDAAYMMTRLSGVGLVVLSVVLGVALMRDGRTEQEEQRAAEEQAAADAAFVPPSPEVRALLPVVGAFAESGGNVAEVFFQVPENAFSERIRSSQSSSSTRLFTVPCYYKPVVTDAPDGRTLVNVELIWQPQKRADAAKSDACRLGGDRKTEKQFVRSPAGSPPPIVLTDAAIVTASGTEVTPAAPGNPVPALPQPAV
;
A
#
# COMPACT_ATOMS: atom_id res chain seq x y z
N MET A 1 -16.11 10.26 -21.20
CA MET A 1 -17.00 11.43 -21.33
C MET A 1 -16.55 12.49 -22.35
N GLY A 2 -15.46 12.31 -23.12
CA GLY A 2 -14.98 13.33 -24.08
C GLY A 2 -15.88 13.60 -25.31
N ALA A 3 -16.74 12.66 -25.70
CA ALA A 3 -17.65 12.85 -26.84
C ALA A 3 -18.70 13.96 -26.58
N GLY A 4 -19.18 14.10 -25.35
CA GLY A 4 -20.18 15.12 -25.00
C GLY A 4 -19.63 16.54 -25.09
N GLY A 5 -18.42 16.77 -24.56
CA GLY A 5 -17.73 18.06 -24.67
C GLY A 5 -17.40 18.44 -26.11
N LEU A 6 -16.96 17.48 -26.92
CA LEU A 6 -16.70 17.68 -28.35
C LEU A 6 -17.98 18.02 -29.13
N VAL A 7 -19.07 17.28 -28.91
CA VAL A 7 -20.36 17.53 -29.56
C VAL A 7 -20.90 18.91 -29.21
N LEU A 8 -20.85 19.30 -27.93
CA LEU A 8 -21.30 20.61 -27.47
C LEU A 8 -20.48 21.76 -28.10
N LEU A 9 -19.17 21.57 -28.22
CA LEU A 9 -18.28 22.53 -28.84
C LEU A 9 -18.59 22.68 -30.34
N VAL A 10 -18.65 21.57 -31.08
CA VAL A 10 -18.93 21.58 -32.52
C VAL A 10 -20.31 22.16 -32.82
N LEU A 11 -21.36 21.67 -32.14
CA LEU A 11 -22.73 22.12 -32.39
C LEU A 11 -22.91 23.59 -32.02
N GLY A 12 -22.41 24.00 -30.85
CA GLY A 12 -22.54 25.36 -30.36
C GLY A 12 -21.78 26.38 -31.22
N VAL A 13 -20.58 26.04 -31.69
CA VAL A 13 -19.81 26.89 -32.60
C VAL A 13 -20.49 27.02 -33.96
N LEU A 14 -21.03 25.92 -34.52
CA LEU A 14 -21.73 25.96 -35.80
C LEU A 14 -23.02 26.77 -35.71
N VAL A 15 -23.90 26.47 -34.74
CA VAL A 15 -25.17 27.17 -34.56
C VAL A 15 -24.93 28.64 -34.24
N GLY A 16 -24.07 28.93 -33.26
CA GLY A 16 -23.73 30.30 -32.88
C GLY A 16 -23.07 31.07 -34.04
N GLY A 17 -22.21 30.42 -34.82
CA GLY A 17 -21.58 31.00 -36.01
C GLY A 17 -22.60 31.41 -37.09
N VAL A 18 -23.61 30.59 -37.35
CA VAL A 18 -24.69 30.94 -38.30
C VAL A 18 -25.53 32.09 -37.77
N MET A 19 -25.83 32.14 -36.46
CA MET A 19 -26.52 33.26 -35.83
C MET A 19 -25.74 34.59 -35.95
N VAL A 20 -24.42 34.54 -35.87
CA VAL A 20 -23.56 35.73 -36.06
C VAL A 20 -23.52 36.15 -37.53
N TRP A 21 -23.33 35.21 -38.46
CA TRP A 21 -23.07 35.53 -39.87
C TRP A 21 -24.34 35.91 -40.64
N LYS A 22 -25.44 35.16 -40.47
CA LYS A 22 -26.67 35.34 -41.26
C LYS A 22 -27.96 35.20 -40.42
N PRO A 23 -28.20 36.10 -39.44
CA PRO A 23 -29.39 36.03 -38.59
C PRO A 23 -30.71 36.22 -39.37
N ARG A 24 -30.71 37.03 -40.43
CA ARG A 24 -31.88 37.25 -41.30
C ARG A 24 -32.29 36.00 -42.08
N ALA A 25 -31.31 35.23 -42.55
CA ALA A 25 -31.56 33.96 -43.25
C ALA A 25 -32.14 32.90 -42.31
N LEU A 26 -31.68 32.85 -41.06
CA LEU A 26 -32.25 32.00 -40.00
C LEU A 26 -33.73 32.30 -39.77
N TRP A 27 -34.08 33.58 -39.64
CA TRP A 27 -35.48 33.99 -39.44
C TRP A 27 -36.37 33.59 -40.62
N TRP A 28 -35.90 33.83 -41.85
CA TRP A 28 -36.63 33.40 -43.04
C TRP A 28 -36.78 31.88 -43.14
N ALA A 29 -35.76 31.11 -42.75
CA ALA A 29 -35.80 29.66 -42.81
C ALA A 29 -36.68 29.02 -41.74
N PHE A 30 -36.72 29.55 -40.52
CA PHE A 30 -37.33 28.87 -39.36
C PHE A 30 -38.54 29.57 -38.75
N GLU A 31 -38.75 30.87 -38.97
CA GLU A 31 -39.82 31.64 -38.31
C GLU A 31 -40.80 32.31 -39.28
N SER A 32 -40.39 32.64 -40.50
CA SER A 32 -41.23 33.38 -41.46
C SER A 32 -42.57 32.71 -41.75
N TRP A 33 -42.60 31.37 -41.81
CA TRP A 33 -43.80 30.57 -42.09
C TRP A 33 -44.90 30.72 -41.03
N LYS A 34 -44.56 31.20 -39.83
CA LYS A 34 -45.53 31.46 -38.75
C LYS A 34 -46.45 32.63 -39.08
N PHE A 35 -46.03 33.51 -39.98
CA PHE A 35 -46.74 34.77 -40.27
C PHE A 35 -47.39 34.73 -41.64
N ARG A 36 -48.62 35.24 -41.72
CA ARG A 36 -49.37 35.32 -42.99
C ARG A 36 -48.76 36.33 -43.97
N ASN A 37 -48.12 37.38 -43.45
CA ASN A 37 -47.34 38.37 -44.19
C ASN A 37 -45.94 38.48 -43.57
N PRO A 38 -44.98 37.62 -43.98
CA PRO A 38 -43.66 37.58 -43.36
C PRO A 38 -42.86 38.88 -43.54
N GLU A 39 -42.92 39.53 -44.71
CA GLU A 39 -42.18 40.78 -44.96
C GLU A 39 -42.58 41.92 -44.01
N ALA A 40 -43.84 41.96 -43.58
CA ALA A 40 -44.33 42.98 -42.66
C ALA A 40 -43.99 42.71 -41.18
N ASN A 41 -43.65 41.45 -40.85
CA ASN A 41 -43.35 41.01 -39.48
C ASN A 41 -41.86 40.65 -39.29
N GLU A 42 -41.00 41.08 -40.21
CA GLU A 42 -39.57 40.85 -40.09
C GLU A 42 -38.98 41.58 -38.87
N PRO A 43 -38.11 40.93 -38.09
CA PRO A 43 -37.42 41.56 -36.96
C PRO A 43 -36.67 42.82 -37.37
N SER A 44 -36.64 43.80 -36.45
CA SER A 44 -35.86 45.01 -36.64
C SER A 44 -34.34 44.73 -36.64
N ASP A 45 -33.56 45.66 -37.17
CA ASP A 45 -32.09 45.56 -37.16
C ASP A 45 -31.51 45.43 -35.74
N ALA A 46 -32.14 46.08 -34.75
CA ALA A 46 -31.78 45.94 -33.36
C ALA A 46 -32.02 44.51 -32.82
N ALA A 47 -33.11 43.87 -33.24
CA ALA A 47 -33.39 42.48 -32.90
C ALA A 47 -32.35 41.54 -33.54
N TYR A 48 -31.98 41.77 -34.81
CA TYR A 48 -30.91 40.99 -35.45
C TYR A 48 -29.53 41.21 -34.80
N MET A 49 -29.24 42.42 -34.32
CA MET A 49 -28.02 42.69 -33.56
C MET A 49 -28.01 41.89 -32.24
N MET A 50 -29.16 41.80 -31.54
CA MET A 50 -29.30 40.97 -30.35
C MET A 50 -29.08 39.47 -30.67
N THR A 51 -29.61 38.99 -31.79
CA THR A 51 -29.38 37.60 -32.26
C THR A 51 -27.89 37.34 -32.49
N ARG A 52 -27.16 38.28 -33.11
CA ARG A 52 -25.71 38.15 -33.29
C ARG A 52 -24.98 38.10 -31.94
N LEU A 53 -25.34 38.97 -31.00
CA LEU A 53 -24.76 38.95 -29.65
C LEU A 53 -25.03 37.64 -28.93
N SER A 54 -26.24 37.09 -29.04
CA SER A 54 -26.56 35.76 -28.49
C SER A 54 -25.77 34.64 -29.16
N GLY A 55 -25.52 34.75 -30.48
CA GLY A 55 -24.67 33.82 -31.22
C GLY A 55 -23.23 33.84 -30.72
N VAL A 56 -22.65 35.02 -30.49
CA VAL A 56 -21.32 35.16 -29.86
C VAL A 56 -21.31 34.55 -28.47
N GLY A 57 -22.32 34.84 -27.64
CA GLY A 57 -22.45 34.26 -26.30
C GLY A 57 -22.51 32.73 -26.33
N LEU A 58 -23.27 32.16 -27.25
CA LEU A 58 -23.36 30.70 -27.45
C LEU A 58 -22.01 30.10 -27.85
N VAL A 59 -21.30 30.70 -28.81
CA VAL A 59 -19.97 30.24 -29.22
C VAL A 59 -19.01 30.23 -28.02
N VAL A 60 -18.95 31.33 -27.27
CA VAL A 60 -18.07 31.46 -26.10
C VAL A 60 -18.42 30.42 -25.05
N LEU A 61 -19.70 30.29 -24.70
CA LEU A 61 -20.17 29.32 -23.73
C LEU A 61 -19.84 27.88 -24.15
N SER A 62 -20.05 27.55 -25.41
CA SER A 62 -19.78 26.22 -25.95
C SER A 62 -18.29 25.88 -25.98
N VAL A 63 -17.43 26.86 -26.26
CA VAL A 63 -15.98 26.67 -26.16
C VAL A 63 -15.57 26.45 -24.70
N VAL A 64 -16.04 27.29 -23.77
CA VAL A 64 -15.67 27.19 -22.35
C VAL A 64 -16.12 25.86 -21.75
N LEU A 65 -17.41 25.52 -21.88
CA LEU A 65 -17.96 24.27 -21.33
C LEU A 65 -17.41 23.04 -22.08
N GLY A 66 -17.30 23.11 -23.40
CA GLY A 66 -16.76 22.01 -24.21
C GLY A 66 -15.33 21.66 -23.80
N VAL A 67 -14.47 22.67 -23.65
CA VAL A 67 -13.08 22.49 -23.19
C VAL A 67 -13.02 21.99 -21.75
N ALA A 68 -13.82 22.54 -20.85
CA ALA A 68 -13.85 22.10 -19.45
C ALA A 68 -14.21 20.61 -19.31
N LEU A 69 -15.28 20.17 -19.99
CA LEU A 69 -15.73 18.77 -19.98
C LEU A 69 -14.71 17.81 -20.63
N MET A 70 -14.01 18.25 -21.67
CA MET A 70 -12.95 17.45 -22.30
C MET A 70 -11.71 17.31 -21.41
N ARG A 71 -11.34 18.35 -20.65
CA ARG A 71 -10.23 18.28 -19.68
C ARG A 71 -10.57 17.31 -18.56
N ASP A 72 -11.75 17.44 -17.98
CA ASP A 72 -12.22 16.62 -16.86
C ASP A 72 -12.19 15.12 -17.22
N GLY A 73 -12.79 14.74 -18.35
CA GLY A 73 -12.78 13.36 -18.81
C GLY A 73 -11.39 12.83 -19.21
N ARG A 74 -10.42 13.70 -19.49
CA ARG A 74 -9.03 13.29 -19.72
C ARG A 74 -8.34 12.98 -18.40
N THR A 75 -8.53 13.80 -17.36
CA THR A 75 -8.03 13.52 -16.01
C THR A 75 -8.54 12.20 -15.48
N GLU A 76 -9.85 11.93 -15.60
CA GLU A 76 -10.42 10.63 -15.18
C GLU A 76 -9.77 9.44 -15.94
N GLN A 77 -9.53 9.60 -17.25
CA GLN A 77 -8.88 8.55 -18.04
C GLN A 77 -7.43 8.34 -17.66
N GLU A 78 -6.69 9.42 -17.36
CA GLU A 78 -5.32 9.34 -16.87
C GLU A 78 -5.26 8.65 -15.51
N GLU A 79 -6.17 8.97 -14.60
CA GLU A 79 -6.33 8.30 -13.30
C GLU A 79 -6.67 6.81 -13.46
N GLN A 80 -7.61 6.47 -14.35
CA GLN A 80 -7.99 5.08 -14.63
C GLN A 80 -6.82 4.28 -15.21
N ARG A 81 -6.10 4.85 -16.18
CA ARG A 81 -4.90 4.21 -16.77
C ARG A 81 -3.83 4.01 -15.72
N ALA A 82 -3.56 5.02 -14.89
CA ALA A 82 -2.59 4.92 -13.80
C ALA A 82 -3.00 3.84 -12.78
N ALA A 83 -4.29 3.75 -12.45
CA ALA A 83 -4.82 2.71 -11.56
C ALA A 83 -4.72 1.31 -12.16
N GLU A 84 -5.00 1.15 -13.46
CA GLU A 84 -4.88 -0.12 -14.17
C GLU A 84 -3.41 -0.55 -14.30
N GLU A 85 -2.50 0.37 -14.62
CA GLU A 85 -1.06 0.13 -14.63
C GLU A 85 -0.54 -0.29 -13.25
N GLN A 86 -1.01 0.38 -12.18
CA GLN A 86 -0.70 0.00 -10.81
C GLN A 86 -1.24 -1.40 -10.47
N ALA A 87 -2.49 -1.69 -10.81
CA ALA A 87 -3.10 -2.99 -10.58
C ALA A 87 -2.39 -4.10 -11.37
N ALA A 88 -1.99 -3.85 -12.61
CA ALA A 88 -1.21 -4.77 -13.43
C ALA A 88 0.18 -5.01 -12.84
N ALA A 89 0.85 -3.96 -12.36
CA ALA A 89 2.15 -4.09 -11.70
C ALA A 89 2.06 -4.84 -10.36
N ASP A 90 0.97 -4.65 -9.60
CA ASP A 90 0.70 -5.39 -8.38
C ASP A 90 0.34 -6.85 -8.66
N ALA A 91 -0.41 -7.13 -9.73
CA ALA A 91 -0.72 -8.49 -10.16
C ALA A 91 0.51 -9.23 -10.72
N ALA A 92 1.43 -8.51 -11.36
CA ALA A 92 2.70 -9.03 -11.85
C ALA A 92 3.75 -9.21 -10.73
N PHE A 93 3.49 -8.72 -9.52
CA PHE A 93 4.42 -8.86 -8.41
C PHE A 93 4.51 -10.32 -7.95
N VAL A 94 5.68 -10.92 -8.16
CA VAL A 94 6.01 -12.24 -7.63
C VAL A 94 6.75 -12.05 -6.30
N PRO A 95 6.22 -12.56 -5.17
CA PRO A 95 6.92 -12.49 -3.88
C PRO A 95 8.29 -13.15 -3.98
N PRO A 96 9.37 -12.47 -3.56
CA PRO A 96 10.70 -13.07 -3.57
C PRO A 96 10.82 -14.16 -2.49
N SER A 97 11.88 -14.95 -2.60
CA SER A 97 12.27 -15.90 -1.54
C SER A 97 12.52 -15.16 -0.22
N PRO A 98 12.25 -15.80 0.94
CA PRO A 98 12.52 -15.20 2.24
C PRO A 98 14.01 -14.86 2.38
N GLU A 99 14.30 -13.65 2.86
CA GLU A 99 15.66 -13.17 3.10
C GLU A 99 15.91 -13.09 4.61
N VAL A 100 16.91 -13.84 5.10
CA VAL A 100 17.38 -13.74 6.49
C VAL A 100 18.19 -12.46 6.64
N ARG A 101 17.70 -11.53 7.46
CA ARG A 101 18.28 -10.20 7.66
C ARG A 101 19.28 -10.15 8.80
N ALA A 102 19.01 -10.89 9.87
CA ALA A 102 19.87 -10.93 11.05
C ALA A 102 19.50 -12.09 11.98
N LEU A 103 20.41 -12.44 12.89
CA LEU A 103 20.10 -13.20 14.10
C LEU A 103 19.67 -12.22 15.20
N LEU A 104 18.52 -12.47 15.82
CA LEU A 104 18.01 -11.64 16.90
C LEU A 104 18.83 -11.82 18.17
N PRO A 105 19.18 -10.72 18.86
CA PRO A 105 20.01 -10.78 20.04
C PRO A 105 19.27 -11.42 21.22
N VAL A 106 19.98 -12.27 21.96
CA VAL A 106 19.44 -13.06 23.07
C VAL A 106 19.69 -12.33 24.39
N VAL A 107 18.68 -12.28 25.25
CA VAL A 107 18.79 -11.69 26.59
C VAL A 107 19.29 -12.72 27.60
N GLY A 108 18.76 -13.93 27.52
CA GLY A 108 19.10 -15.02 28.43
C GLY A 108 18.03 -16.12 28.41
N ALA A 109 18.20 -17.12 29.26
CA ALA A 109 17.27 -18.23 29.38
C ALA A 109 16.85 -18.46 30.83
N PHE A 110 15.58 -18.82 31.02
CA PHE A 110 15.07 -19.34 32.28
C PHE A 110 14.88 -20.85 32.13
N ALA A 111 15.51 -21.65 32.99
CA ALA A 111 15.30 -23.09 33.05
C ALA A 111 14.40 -23.41 34.25
N GLU A 112 13.31 -24.14 34.01
CA GLU A 112 12.47 -24.61 35.11
C GLU A 112 13.24 -25.62 35.97
N SER A 113 13.29 -25.37 37.28
CA SER A 113 13.95 -26.27 38.23
C SER A 113 13.23 -27.63 38.25
N GLY A 114 13.92 -28.68 37.82
CA GLY A 114 13.38 -30.04 37.75
C GLY A 114 12.52 -30.32 36.51
N GLY A 115 12.41 -29.37 35.58
CA GLY A 115 11.74 -29.52 34.29
C GLY A 115 12.69 -29.88 33.15
N ASN A 116 12.11 -30.16 31.98
CA ASN A 116 12.84 -30.39 30.72
C ASN A 116 12.62 -29.24 29.71
N VAL A 117 12.25 -28.05 30.20
CA VAL A 117 11.91 -26.87 29.39
C VAL A 117 12.77 -25.68 29.79
N ALA A 118 13.30 -24.98 28.80
CA ALA A 118 13.94 -23.68 28.95
C ALA A 118 13.18 -22.61 28.14
N GLU A 119 12.93 -21.45 28.73
CA GLU A 119 12.40 -20.26 28.07
C GLU A 119 13.56 -19.35 27.67
N VAL A 120 13.81 -19.19 26.37
CA VAL A 120 14.84 -18.31 25.84
C VAL A 120 14.21 -16.97 25.48
N PHE A 121 14.73 -15.89 26.07
CA PHE A 121 14.27 -14.52 25.84
C PHE A 121 15.18 -13.83 24.84
N PHE A 122 14.60 -13.12 23.87
CA PHE A 122 15.32 -12.41 22.81
C PHE A 122 14.62 -11.09 22.47
N GLN A 123 15.38 -10.14 21.92
CA GLN A 123 14.82 -8.87 21.49
C GLN A 123 14.42 -8.90 20.03
N VAL A 124 13.24 -8.34 19.76
CA VAL A 124 12.62 -8.29 18.44
C VAL A 124 12.30 -6.84 18.11
N PRO A 125 12.51 -6.37 16.87
CA PRO A 125 11.94 -5.09 16.42
C PRO A 125 10.42 -5.05 16.65
N GLU A 126 9.87 -3.92 17.09
CA GLU A 126 8.42 -3.84 17.40
C GLU A 126 7.52 -4.26 16.25
N ASN A 127 7.91 -3.89 15.03
CA ASN A 127 7.20 -4.16 13.78
C ASN A 127 7.36 -5.59 13.23
N ALA A 128 8.14 -6.44 13.88
CA ALA A 128 8.29 -7.84 13.50
C ALA A 128 7.35 -8.74 14.33
N PHE A 129 6.79 -9.76 13.67
CA PHE A 129 5.83 -10.69 14.26
C PHE A 129 6.33 -12.13 14.16
N SER A 130 5.78 -13.05 14.94
CA SER A 130 6.17 -14.45 14.83
C SER A 130 5.74 -15.08 13.50
N GLU A 131 6.51 -16.05 12.99
CA GLU A 131 6.13 -16.87 11.82
C GLU A 131 4.71 -17.47 11.99
N ARG A 132 4.33 -17.81 13.22
CA ARG A 132 2.98 -18.31 13.53
C ARG A 132 1.88 -17.29 13.23
N ILE A 133 2.06 -16.04 13.65
CA ILE A 133 1.09 -14.96 13.37
C ILE A 133 1.02 -14.69 11.86
N ARG A 134 2.18 -14.75 11.19
CA ARG A 134 2.24 -14.59 9.74
C ARG A 134 1.49 -15.69 9.00
N SER A 135 1.69 -16.96 9.35
CA SER A 135 1.04 -18.09 8.69
C SER A 135 -0.46 -18.11 8.96
N SER A 136 -0.91 -17.80 10.17
CA SER A 136 -2.35 -17.74 10.51
C SER A 136 -3.10 -16.66 9.72
N GLN A 137 -2.44 -15.54 9.40
CA GLN A 137 -3.05 -14.50 8.59
C GLN A 137 -3.02 -14.79 7.10
N SER A 138 -2.02 -15.52 6.63
CA SER A 138 -1.98 -15.99 5.24
C SER A 138 -3.16 -16.93 4.91
N SER A 139 -3.72 -17.63 5.90
CA SER A 139 -4.88 -18.53 5.75
C SER A 139 -6.24 -17.83 5.88
N SER A 140 -6.29 -16.57 6.31
CA SER A 140 -7.55 -15.84 6.45
C SER A 140 -8.03 -15.30 5.10
N SER A 141 -9.29 -15.54 4.76
CA SER A 141 -9.95 -14.97 3.56
C SER A 141 -10.02 -13.44 3.62
N THR A 142 -9.90 -12.85 4.81
CA THR A 142 -9.86 -11.40 5.04
C THR A 142 -8.40 -10.98 5.25
N ARG A 143 -7.60 -10.89 4.19
CA ARG A 143 -6.21 -10.38 4.24
C ARG A 143 -6.20 -8.86 4.49
N LEU A 144 -6.56 -8.44 5.70
CA LEU A 144 -6.61 -7.03 6.07
C LEU A 144 -5.22 -6.39 6.11
N PHE A 145 -4.16 -7.17 6.36
CA PHE A 145 -2.78 -6.67 6.38
C PHE A 145 -1.76 -7.76 6.06
N THR A 146 -0.67 -7.38 5.40
CA THR A 146 0.50 -8.22 5.11
C THR A 146 1.55 -8.04 6.20
N VAL A 147 2.21 -9.14 6.57
CA VAL A 147 3.28 -9.14 7.57
C VAL A 147 4.59 -9.56 6.90
N PRO A 148 5.29 -8.62 6.24
CA PRO A 148 6.50 -8.92 5.48
C PRO A 148 7.73 -9.09 6.37
N CYS A 149 7.75 -8.50 7.56
CA CYS A 149 8.81 -8.65 8.55
C CYS A 149 8.36 -9.58 9.67
N TYR A 150 9.07 -10.69 9.86
CA TYR A 150 8.73 -11.68 10.86
C TYR A 150 9.97 -12.38 11.40
N TYR A 151 9.84 -13.07 12.53
CA TYR A 151 10.93 -13.84 13.11
C TYR A 151 10.60 -15.32 13.21
N LYS A 152 11.63 -16.14 13.08
CA LYS A 152 11.55 -17.61 13.11
C LYS A 152 12.63 -18.20 14.00
N PRO A 153 12.26 -18.96 15.04
CA PRO A 153 13.22 -19.72 15.84
C PRO A 153 13.72 -20.94 15.06
N VAL A 154 15.03 -21.15 15.07
CA VAL A 154 15.75 -22.31 14.55
C VAL A 154 16.42 -22.98 15.74
N VAL A 155 15.90 -24.15 16.11
CA VAL A 155 16.36 -24.94 17.25
C VAL A 155 17.04 -26.18 16.72
N THR A 156 18.32 -26.36 17.06
CA THR A 156 19.13 -27.51 16.63
C THR A 156 19.66 -28.23 17.86
N ASP A 157 19.32 -29.50 18.01
CA ASP A 157 19.86 -30.34 19.09
C ASP A 157 21.27 -30.81 18.74
N ALA A 158 22.19 -30.65 19.68
CA ALA A 158 23.54 -31.18 19.58
C ALA A 158 23.65 -32.54 20.29
N PRO A 159 24.54 -33.44 19.82
CA PRO A 159 24.67 -34.80 20.38
C PRO A 159 25.11 -34.84 21.85
N ASP A 160 25.68 -33.75 22.37
CA ASP A 160 26.24 -33.61 23.72
C ASP A 160 25.22 -33.08 24.75
N GLY A 161 23.93 -33.04 24.40
CA GLY A 161 22.86 -32.55 25.27
C GLY A 161 22.74 -31.03 25.32
N ARG A 162 23.46 -30.32 24.44
CA ARG A 162 23.29 -28.88 24.22
C ARG A 162 22.25 -28.63 23.14
N THR A 163 21.60 -27.48 23.19
CA THR A 163 20.65 -27.06 22.16
C THR A 163 21.04 -25.68 21.66
N LEU A 164 21.31 -25.56 20.36
CA LEU A 164 21.57 -24.30 19.69
C LEU A 164 20.24 -23.64 19.31
N VAL A 165 20.06 -22.40 19.73
CA VAL A 165 18.86 -21.61 19.50
C VAL A 165 19.26 -20.31 18.82
N ASN A 166 18.89 -20.20 17.55
CA ASN A 166 19.06 -19.00 16.75
C ASN A 166 17.66 -18.51 16.36
N VAL A 167 17.40 -17.21 16.54
CA VAL A 167 16.14 -16.63 16.08
C VAL A 167 16.43 -15.72 14.90
N GLU A 168 15.94 -16.11 13.73
CA GLU A 168 16.18 -15.38 12.49
C GLU A 168 15.13 -14.28 12.32
N LEU A 169 15.58 -13.06 12.03
CA LEU A 169 14.75 -12.00 11.49
C LEU A 169 14.67 -12.17 9.98
N ILE A 170 13.48 -12.28 9.44
CA ILE A 170 13.24 -12.60 8.04
C ILE A 170 12.38 -11.54 7.39
N TRP A 171 12.79 -11.12 6.20
CA TRP A 171 12.07 -10.23 5.32
C TRP A 171 11.50 -11.00 4.13
N GLN A 172 10.19 -10.91 3.92
CA GLN A 172 9.53 -11.49 2.75
C GLN A 172 8.27 -10.69 2.35
N PRO A 173 8.41 -9.70 1.44
CA PRO A 173 7.28 -8.89 0.98
C PRO A 173 6.26 -9.77 0.25
N GLN A 174 4.98 -9.56 0.55
CA GLN A 174 3.88 -10.32 -0.07
C GLN A 174 3.19 -9.51 -1.17
N LYS A 175 3.31 -8.19 -1.11
CA LYS A 175 2.81 -7.24 -2.10
C LYS A 175 3.92 -6.29 -2.52
N ARG A 176 3.77 -5.69 -3.70
CA ARG A 176 4.69 -4.65 -4.20
C ARG A 176 4.84 -3.49 -3.21
N ALA A 177 3.74 -3.03 -2.63
CA ALA A 177 3.74 -1.96 -1.62
C ALA A 177 4.54 -2.32 -0.34
N ASP A 178 4.71 -3.62 -0.02
CA ASP A 178 5.53 -4.03 1.11
C ASP A 178 7.01 -3.79 0.84
N ALA A 179 7.47 -3.85 -0.43
CA ALA A 179 8.88 -3.71 -0.79
C ALA A 179 9.48 -2.39 -0.30
N ALA A 180 8.68 -1.31 -0.30
CA ALA A 180 9.09 0.00 0.21
C ALA A 180 9.34 0.02 1.73
N LYS A 181 8.85 -0.97 2.48
CA LYS A 181 9.01 -1.08 3.94
C LYS A 181 10.22 -1.93 4.35
N SER A 182 11.06 -2.34 3.40
CA SER A 182 12.18 -3.25 3.64
C SER A 182 13.16 -2.74 4.71
N ASP A 183 13.46 -1.45 4.72
CA ASP A 183 14.42 -0.88 5.67
C ASP A 183 13.93 -0.92 7.12
N ALA A 184 12.62 -0.98 7.34
CA ALA A 184 12.04 -1.12 8.67
C ALA A 184 12.28 -2.52 9.26
N CYS A 185 12.61 -3.53 8.45
CA CYS A 185 12.87 -4.89 8.90
C CYS A 185 14.37 -5.13 9.18
N ARG A 186 14.92 -4.39 10.14
CA ARG A 186 16.31 -4.52 10.57
C ARG A 186 16.42 -4.42 12.09
N LEU A 187 17.57 -4.83 12.62
CA LEU A 187 17.92 -4.64 14.03
C LEU A 187 18.21 -3.15 14.29
N GLY A 188 17.18 -2.37 14.64
CA GLY A 188 17.30 -0.95 14.96
C GLY A 188 16.00 -0.39 15.54
N GLY A 189 16.08 0.75 16.23
CA GLY A 189 14.92 1.40 16.85
C GLY A 189 14.37 0.65 18.07
N ASP A 190 13.08 0.84 18.32
CA ASP A 190 12.37 0.26 19.46
C ASP A 190 12.26 -1.27 19.35
N ARG A 191 12.45 -1.93 20.50
CA ARG A 191 12.48 -3.38 20.59
C ARG A 191 11.57 -3.87 21.70
N LYS A 192 10.91 -4.98 21.45
CA LYS A 192 10.16 -5.76 22.45
C LYS A 192 10.92 -7.02 22.81
N THR A 193 10.68 -7.54 24.00
CA THR A 193 11.20 -8.84 24.42
C THR A 193 10.15 -9.90 24.11
N GLU A 194 10.57 -10.96 23.41
CA GLU A 194 9.77 -12.14 23.11
C GLU A 194 10.47 -13.37 23.67
N LYS A 195 9.74 -14.50 23.69
CA LYS A 195 10.27 -15.76 24.22
C LYS A 195 10.02 -16.95 23.30
N GLN A 196 10.94 -17.90 23.35
CA GLN A 196 10.87 -19.18 22.66
C GLN A 196 11.07 -20.31 23.67
N PHE A 197 10.18 -21.30 23.63
CA PHE A 197 10.32 -22.51 24.43
C PHE A 197 11.25 -23.50 23.73
N VAL A 198 12.19 -24.04 24.49
CA VAL A 198 13.10 -25.11 24.08
C VAL A 198 12.85 -26.28 25.01
N ARG A 199 12.65 -27.47 24.46
CA ARG A 199 12.28 -28.65 25.24
C ARG A 199 13.26 -29.78 24.96
N SER A 200 13.81 -30.36 26.01
CA SER A 200 14.61 -31.58 25.97
C SER A 200 13.72 -32.82 26.10
N PRO A 201 14.22 -34.02 25.73
CA PRO A 201 13.51 -35.28 25.97
C PRO A 201 13.06 -35.43 27.42
N ALA A 202 11.92 -36.08 27.63
CA ALA A 202 11.37 -36.29 28.96
C ALA A 202 12.36 -37.08 29.86
N GLY A 203 12.55 -36.62 31.10
CA GLY A 203 13.50 -37.22 32.05
C GLY A 203 14.94 -36.75 31.90
N SER A 204 15.24 -35.84 30.96
CA SER A 204 16.53 -35.17 30.85
C SER A 204 16.55 -33.86 31.66
N PRO A 205 17.72 -33.41 32.16
CA PRO A 205 17.86 -32.06 32.71
C PRO A 205 17.51 -30.99 31.65
N PRO A 206 17.25 -29.73 32.06
CA PRO A 206 17.01 -28.65 31.11
C PRO A 206 18.22 -28.48 30.17
N PRO A 207 17.99 -28.13 28.89
CA PRO A 207 19.06 -28.07 27.89
C PRO A 207 20.05 -26.97 28.24
N ILE A 208 21.34 -27.24 28.01
CA ILE A 208 22.33 -26.17 27.96
C ILE A 208 22.09 -25.43 26.64
N VAL A 209 21.58 -24.19 26.73
CA VAL A 209 21.23 -23.40 25.56
C VAL A 209 22.45 -22.63 25.06
N LEU A 210 22.73 -22.78 23.78
CA LEU A 210 23.72 -22.00 23.04
C LEU A 210 23.03 -21.11 22.00
N THR A 211 23.71 -20.06 21.55
CA THR A 211 23.26 -19.22 20.44
C THR A 211 24.45 -18.72 19.63
N ASP A 212 24.27 -18.42 18.35
CA ASP A 212 25.28 -17.72 17.55
C ASP A 212 25.05 -16.20 17.53
N ALA A 213 23.94 -15.74 18.12
CA ALA A 213 23.58 -14.35 18.20
C ALA A 213 24.38 -13.59 19.28
N ALA A 214 24.32 -12.26 19.22
CA ALA A 214 24.82 -11.41 20.29
C ALA A 214 23.99 -11.60 21.58
N ILE A 215 24.65 -11.54 22.72
CA ILE A 215 23.99 -11.52 24.03
C ILE A 215 23.86 -10.06 24.45
N VAL A 216 22.64 -9.66 24.80
CA VAL A 216 22.31 -8.29 25.20
C VAL A 216 21.65 -8.27 26.57
N THR A 217 21.69 -7.14 27.25
CA THR A 217 20.86 -6.88 28.42
C THR A 217 19.38 -6.75 28.03
N ALA A 218 18.48 -6.76 29.01
CA ALA A 218 17.06 -6.43 28.77
C ALA A 218 16.86 -5.05 28.14
N SER A 219 17.77 -4.09 28.39
CA SER A 219 17.78 -2.76 27.75
C SER A 219 18.41 -2.73 26.36
N GLY A 220 18.92 -3.87 25.86
CA GLY A 220 19.50 -4.00 24.51
C GLY A 220 20.97 -3.60 24.41
N THR A 221 21.66 -3.42 25.53
CA THR A 221 23.12 -3.18 25.55
C THR A 221 23.84 -4.49 25.30
N GLU A 222 24.72 -4.53 24.30
CA GLU A 222 25.53 -5.72 24.01
C GLU A 222 26.47 -6.05 25.19
N VAL A 223 26.43 -7.30 25.61
CA VAL A 223 27.28 -7.89 26.64
C VAL A 223 28.33 -8.79 26.00
N THR A 224 27.89 -9.61 25.04
CA THR A 224 28.76 -10.51 24.27
C THR A 224 28.44 -10.36 22.79
N PRO A 225 29.43 -10.14 21.92
CA PRO A 225 29.21 -10.06 20.48
C PRO A 225 28.72 -11.39 19.92
N ALA A 226 28.09 -11.35 18.75
CA ALA A 226 27.67 -12.55 18.03
C ALA A 226 28.87 -13.44 17.70
N ALA A 227 28.87 -14.67 18.18
CA ALA A 227 29.91 -15.66 17.94
C ALA A 227 29.31 -17.07 18.03
N PRO A 228 29.83 -18.04 17.26
CA PRO A 228 29.28 -19.39 17.26
C PRO A 228 29.28 -20.04 18.64
N GLY A 229 28.14 -20.57 19.06
CA GLY A 229 28.00 -21.34 20.30
C GLY A 229 28.17 -20.53 21.59
N ASN A 230 27.82 -19.23 21.58
CA ASN A 230 27.75 -18.43 22.80
C ASN A 230 26.84 -19.09 23.84
N PRO A 231 27.30 -19.31 25.09
CA PRO A 231 26.46 -19.85 26.14
C PRO A 231 25.42 -18.82 26.55
N VAL A 232 24.13 -19.18 26.47
CA VAL A 232 23.05 -18.30 26.86
C VAL A 232 23.03 -18.17 28.39
N PRO A 233 23.09 -16.94 28.94
CA PRO A 233 23.14 -16.76 30.39
C PRO A 233 21.83 -17.16 31.05
N ALA A 234 21.92 -17.81 32.21
CA ALA A 234 20.76 -18.10 33.05
C ALA A 234 20.25 -16.79 33.67
N LEU A 235 18.95 -16.52 33.50
CA LEU A 235 18.30 -15.38 34.12
C LEU A 235 17.88 -15.72 35.55
N PRO A 236 17.98 -14.77 36.50
CA PRO A 236 17.46 -14.96 37.83
C PRO A 236 15.95 -15.19 37.76
N GLN A 237 15.42 -16.05 38.63
CA GLN A 237 13.97 -16.28 38.67
C GLN A 237 13.26 -14.95 38.97
N PRO A 238 12.16 -14.62 38.28
CA PRO A 238 11.38 -13.44 38.63
C PRO A 238 10.95 -13.58 40.09
N ALA A 239 11.30 -12.60 40.92
CA ALA A 239 10.80 -12.52 42.28
C ALA A 239 9.27 -12.39 42.21
N VAL A 240 8.56 -13.39 42.72
CA VAL A 240 7.10 -13.42 42.85
C VAL A 240 6.68 -12.52 43.99
#